data_AF-A0A6F8XRG2-F1
#
_entry.id   AF-A0A6F8XRG2-F1
#
_cell.length_a   1.000
_cell.length_b   1.000
_cell.length_c   1.000
_cell.angle_alpha   90.00
_cell.angle_beta   90.00
_cell.angle_gamma   90.00
#
_symmetry.space_group_name_H-M   'P 1'
#
loop_
_entity.id
_entity.type
_entity.pdbx_description
1 polymer ?
#
loop_
_entity_poly.entity_id
_entity_poly.type
_entity_poly.pdbx_seq_one_letter_code
_entity_poly.pdbx_strand_id
1 'polypeptide(L)'
;MLDNTRAQAELISTEPGAQAVRRLLSELMDFEDVNRHLIEKITALAVRYDFGEGHELLGRRMRDVRLKRGRLYELTHAGRGLLLDQTGQLSVAGWADRVDHVVDVSEELDVPAVLLRPDGHVAWAGDDQQDLLDHLPRWFGAPAS
;
A
#
# COMPACT_ATOMS: atom_id res chain seq x y z
N MET A 1 -8.03 1.17 -16.30
CA MET A 1 -7.94 2.63 -16.56
C MET A 1 -8.94 3.06 -17.63
N LEU A 2 -8.89 2.52 -18.86
CA LEU A 2 -9.81 2.90 -19.96
C LEU A 2 -11.31 2.72 -19.63
N ASP A 3 -11.69 1.65 -18.94
CA ASP A 3 -13.10 1.42 -18.59
C ASP A 3 -13.65 2.41 -17.56
N ASN A 4 -12.82 2.91 -16.64
CA ASN A 4 -13.25 3.92 -15.68
C ASN A 4 -13.52 5.25 -16.40
N THR A 5 -12.66 5.63 -17.35
CA THR A 5 -12.87 6.84 -18.15
C THR A 5 -14.13 6.76 -19.00
N ARG A 6 -14.45 5.58 -19.56
CA ARG A 6 -15.71 5.35 -20.28
C ARG A 6 -16.92 5.46 -19.36
N ALA A 7 -16.87 4.86 -18.17
CA ALA A 7 -17.95 4.96 -17.18
C ALA A 7 -18.17 6.41 -16.72
N GLN A 8 -17.10 7.19 -16.51
CA GLN A 8 -17.22 8.61 -16.17
C GLN A 8 -17.80 9.45 -17.30
N ALA A 9 -17.45 9.15 -18.56
CA ALA A 9 -18.03 9.83 -19.71
C ALA A 9 -19.55 9.59 -19.82
N GLU A 10 -19.99 8.34 -19.60
CA GLU A 10 -21.42 8.01 -19.55
C GLU A 10 -22.15 8.72 -18.41
N LEU A 11 -21.54 8.84 -17.23
CA LEU A 11 -22.14 9.55 -16.09
C LEU A 11 -22.27 11.08 -16.30
N ILE A 12 -21.53 11.66 -17.25
CA ILE A 12 -21.62 13.09 -17.61
C ILE A 12 -22.73 13.34 -18.65
N SER A 13 -23.17 12.30 -19.37
CA SER A 13 -24.22 12.40 -20.39
C SER A 13 -25.50 13.02 -19.84
N THR A 14 -26.14 13.87 -20.65
CA THR A 14 -27.43 14.51 -20.32
C THR A 14 -28.63 13.62 -20.63
N GLU A 15 -28.41 12.40 -21.14
CA GLU A 15 -29.50 11.47 -21.44
C GLU A 15 -30.26 11.00 -20.19
N PRO A 16 -31.58 10.78 -20.27
CA PRO A 16 -32.39 10.42 -19.10
C PRO A 16 -31.91 9.15 -18.37
N GLY A 17 -31.43 8.15 -19.12
CA GLY A 17 -30.89 6.92 -18.56
C GLY A 17 -29.61 7.14 -17.74
N ALA A 18 -28.65 7.88 -18.31
CA ALA A 18 -27.41 8.26 -17.62
C ALA A 18 -27.67 9.08 -16.35
N GLN A 19 -28.62 10.03 -16.42
CA GLN A 19 -29.01 10.84 -15.26
C GLN A 19 -29.67 10.03 -14.13
N ALA A 20 -30.44 8.98 -14.47
CA ALA A 20 -31.00 8.07 -13.47
C ALA A 20 -29.91 7.25 -12.77
N VAL A 21 -28.95 6.71 -13.52
CA VAL A 21 -27.79 5.99 -12.97
C VAL A 21 -26.91 6.91 -12.11
N ARG A 22 -26.70 8.16 -12.54
CA ARG A 22 -25.95 9.16 -11.77
C ARG A 22 -26.59 9.45 -10.41
N ARG A 23 -27.92 9.61 -10.34
CA ARG A 23 -28.63 9.83 -9.07
C ARG A 23 -28.49 8.64 -8.13
N LEU A 24 -28.68 7.41 -8.63
CA LEU A 24 -28.46 6.19 -7.85
C LEU A 24 -27.02 6.09 -7.34
N LEU A 25 -26.03 6.38 -8.19
CA LEU A 25 -24.63 6.36 -7.78
C LEU A 25 -24.32 7.43 -6.73
N SER A 26 -24.95 8.61 -6.81
CA SER A 26 -24.84 9.65 -5.78
C SER A 26 -25.38 9.19 -4.43
N GLU A 27 -26.52 8.49 -4.40
CA GLU A 27 -27.04 7.88 -3.16
C GLU A 27 -26.08 6.81 -2.62
N LEU A 28 -25.46 6.03 -3.50
CA LEU A 28 -24.46 5.03 -3.08
C LEU A 28 -23.17 5.67 -2.55
N MET A 29 -22.81 6.87 -3.00
CA MET A 29 -21.65 7.60 -2.49
C MET A 29 -21.81 8.12 -1.06
N ASP A 30 -23.02 8.13 -0.51
CA ASP A 30 -23.25 8.45 0.91
C ASP A 30 -22.76 7.33 1.83
N PHE A 31 -22.51 6.12 1.31
CA PHE A 31 -21.86 5.05 2.06
C PHE A 31 -20.33 5.21 2.02
N GLU A 32 -19.73 5.29 3.20
CA GLU A 32 -18.28 5.51 3.36
C GLU A 32 -17.43 4.46 2.62
N ASP A 33 -17.87 3.20 2.64
CA ASP A 33 -17.17 2.09 1.96
C ASP A 33 -17.17 2.24 0.44
N VAL A 34 -18.28 2.68 -0.15
CA VAL A 34 -18.41 2.89 -1.60
C VAL A 34 -17.60 4.10 -2.03
N ASN A 35 -17.69 5.20 -1.27
CA ASN A 35 -16.94 6.41 -1.54
C ASN A 35 -15.43 6.14 -1.50
N ARG A 36 -14.96 5.44 -0.45
CA ARG A 36 -13.56 4.99 -0.34
C ARG A 36 -13.14 4.13 -1.53
N HIS A 37 -13.92 3.12 -1.89
CA HIS A 37 -13.61 2.25 -3.03
C HIS A 37 -13.46 3.03 -4.35
N LEU A 38 -14.37 3.97 -4.63
CA LEU A 38 -14.32 4.79 -5.85
C LEU A 38 -13.13 5.76 -5.84
N ILE A 39 -12.84 6.41 -4.71
CA ILE A 39 -11.67 7.29 -4.57
C ILE A 39 -10.38 6.49 -4.77
N GLU A 40 -10.22 5.33 -4.13
CA GLU A 40 -9.04 4.47 -4.28
C GLU A 40 -8.85 4.01 -5.74
N LYS A 41 -9.95 3.70 -6.43
CA LYS A 41 -9.95 3.29 -7.85
C LYS A 41 -9.60 4.44 -8.80
N ILE A 42 -10.07 5.65 -8.53
CA ILE A 42 -9.82 6.85 -9.36
C ILE A 42 -8.41 7.39 -9.16
N THR A 43 -7.92 7.39 -7.93
CA THR A 43 -6.59 7.93 -7.57
C THR A 43 -5.44 6.99 -7.91
N ALA A 44 -5.72 5.79 -8.44
CA ALA A 44 -4.76 4.70 -8.60
C ALA A 44 -4.07 4.27 -7.29
N LEU A 45 -4.62 4.67 -6.13
CA LEU A 45 -4.16 4.19 -4.82
C LEU A 45 -4.52 2.71 -4.61
N ALA A 46 -5.50 2.17 -5.34
CA ALA A 46 -5.86 0.76 -5.37
C ALA A 46 -4.97 -0.12 -6.28
N VAL A 47 -3.89 0.41 -6.87
CA VAL A 47 -2.98 -0.45 -7.65
C VAL A 47 -2.35 -1.45 -6.71
N ARG A 48 -2.70 -2.72 -6.93
CA ARG A 48 -2.06 -3.87 -6.30
C ARG A 48 -1.26 -4.60 -7.36
N TYR A 49 0.04 -4.70 -7.15
CA TYR A 49 0.87 -5.60 -7.93
C TYR A 49 0.65 -7.05 -7.50
N ASP A 50 0.68 -7.97 -8.46
CA ASP A 50 0.71 -9.39 -8.16
C ASP A 50 2.13 -9.80 -7.77
N PHE A 51 2.36 -9.97 -6.47
CA PHE A 51 3.63 -10.46 -5.91
C PHE A 51 3.56 -11.95 -5.54
N GLY A 52 2.43 -12.61 -5.80
CA GLY A 52 2.13 -13.98 -5.37
C GLY A 52 1.17 -14.04 -4.17
N GLU A 53 1.07 -15.23 -3.59
CA GLU A 53 0.29 -15.48 -2.38
C GLU A 53 0.95 -14.83 -1.15
N GLY A 54 0.12 -14.45 -0.17
CA GLY A 54 0.59 -13.83 1.07
C GLY A 54 -0.45 -12.89 1.69
N HIS A 55 0.03 -12.01 2.57
CA HIS A 55 -0.81 -11.06 3.31
C HIS A 55 -1.67 -10.16 2.38
N GLU A 56 -2.83 -9.69 2.84
CA GLU A 56 -3.74 -8.84 2.04
C GLU A 56 -3.12 -7.50 1.59
N LEU A 57 -2.14 -7.02 2.36
CA LEU A 57 -1.36 -5.82 2.08
C LEU A 57 -0.34 -6.04 0.95
N LEU A 58 0.04 -7.29 0.67
CA LEU A 58 1.10 -7.61 -0.28
C LEU A 58 0.77 -7.04 -1.68
N GLY A 59 1.72 -6.29 -2.22
CA GLY A 59 1.61 -5.64 -3.53
C GLY A 59 0.78 -4.35 -3.53
N ARG A 60 0.12 -3.97 -2.43
CA ARG A 60 -0.58 -2.69 -2.31
C ARG A 60 0.39 -1.57 -1.94
N ARG A 61 0.05 -0.34 -2.33
CA ARG A 61 0.74 0.85 -1.84
C ARG A 61 0.41 1.06 -0.37
N MET A 62 1.43 1.24 0.46
CA MET A 62 1.25 1.54 1.87
C MET A 62 0.72 2.97 2.04
N ARG A 63 -0.33 3.13 2.84
CA ARG A 63 -0.88 4.46 3.19
C ARG A 63 0.06 5.19 4.15
N ASP A 64 -0.05 6.51 4.20
CA ASP A 64 0.70 7.31 5.18
C ASP A 64 0.10 7.13 6.58
N VAL A 65 0.64 6.15 7.33
CA VAL A 65 0.22 5.87 8.71
C VAL A 65 0.94 6.75 9.71
N ARG A 66 0.26 7.05 10.82
CA ARG A 66 0.87 7.72 11.97
C ARG A 66 1.70 6.75 12.81
N LEU A 67 2.95 7.11 13.06
CA LEU A 67 3.88 6.40 13.92
C LEU A 67 4.04 7.18 15.25
N LYS A 68 4.67 6.59 16.27
CA LYS A 68 4.93 7.36 17.52
C LYS A 68 5.88 8.53 17.30
N ARG A 69 6.82 8.42 16.36
CA ARG A 69 7.86 9.43 16.12
C ARG A 69 7.64 10.28 14.87
N GLY A 70 6.48 10.18 14.22
CA GLY A 70 6.18 10.96 13.00
C GLY A 70 5.22 10.25 12.06
N ARG A 71 5.39 10.46 10.76
CA ARG A 71 4.58 9.81 9.72
C ARG A 71 5.43 8.89 8.84
N LEU A 72 4.83 7.83 8.31
CA LEU A 72 5.54 6.88 7.46
C LEU A 72 6.20 7.56 6.25
N TYR A 73 5.49 8.47 5.58
CA TYR A 73 6.03 9.10 4.37
C TYR A 73 7.25 9.96 4.64
N GLU A 74 7.41 10.49 5.86
CA GLU A 74 8.62 11.22 6.28
C GLU A 74 9.88 10.36 6.17
N LEU A 75 9.74 9.05 6.40
CA LEU A 75 10.84 8.07 6.33
C LEU A 75 11.19 7.63 4.91
N THR A 76 10.29 7.88 3.94
CA THR A 76 10.43 7.37 2.56
C THR A 76 11.11 8.35 1.59
N HIS A 77 11.43 9.57 2.03
CA HIS A 77 12.01 10.63 1.18
C HIS A 77 13.35 10.27 0.53
N ALA A 78 14.12 9.37 1.14
CA ALA A 78 15.41 8.92 0.61
C ALA A 78 15.27 7.97 -0.60
N GLY A 79 14.06 7.49 -0.91
CA GLY A 79 13.84 6.54 -2.01
C GLY A 79 14.53 5.19 -1.80
N ARG A 80 14.70 4.77 -0.54
CA ARG A 80 15.25 3.47 -0.15
C ARG A 80 14.13 2.48 0.19
N GLY A 81 14.47 1.20 0.28
CA GLY A 81 13.58 0.22 0.92
C GLY A 81 13.40 0.56 2.40
N LEU A 82 12.29 0.15 3.00
CA LEU A 82 12.03 0.40 4.41
C LEU A 82 11.37 -0.82 5.06
N LEU A 83 11.97 -1.35 6.11
CA LEU A 83 11.33 -2.28 7.04
C LEU A 83 10.78 -1.48 8.21
N LEU A 84 9.45 -1.39 8.31
CA LEU A 84 8.77 -0.90 9.51
C LEU A 84 8.44 -2.09 10.40
N ASP A 85 9.10 -2.17 11.55
CA ASP A 85 9.02 -3.29 12.49
C ASP A 85 8.40 -2.84 13.82
N GLN A 86 7.19 -3.30 14.12
CA GLN A 86 6.51 -2.98 15.38
C GLN A 86 6.99 -3.87 16.55
N THR A 87 7.69 -4.97 16.25
CA THR A 87 8.16 -5.97 17.23
C THR A 87 9.56 -5.66 17.78
N GLY A 88 10.39 -5.00 16.96
CA GLY A 88 11.79 -4.77 17.23
C GLY A 88 12.66 -6.03 17.22
N GLN A 89 12.13 -7.16 16.73
CA GLN A 89 12.83 -8.45 16.70
C GLN A 89 13.44 -8.77 15.33
N LEU A 90 13.12 -7.99 14.30
CA LEU A 90 13.58 -8.24 12.94
C LEU A 90 14.89 -7.52 12.63
N SER A 91 15.57 -7.97 11.58
CA SER A 91 16.82 -7.43 11.10
C SER A 91 16.91 -7.53 9.58
N VAL A 92 17.55 -6.51 8.99
CA VAL A 92 17.92 -6.43 7.57
C VAL A 92 19.43 -6.50 7.39
N ALA A 93 20.15 -7.16 8.31
CA ALA A 93 21.60 -7.34 8.22
C ALA A 93 22.00 -7.92 6.85
N GLY A 94 22.95 -7.25 6.18
CA GLY A 94 23.32 -7.54 4.78
C GLY A 94 22.57 -6.67 3.75
N TRP A 95 21.52 -5.95 4.12
CA TRP A 95 20.79 -5.03 3.23
C TRP A 95 20.67 -3.61 3.77
N ALA A 96 21.33 -3.30 4.89
CA ALA A 96 21.29 -1.98 5.53
C ALA A 96 21.80 -0.83 4.64
N ASP A 97 22.51 -1.14 3.56
CA ASP A 97 22.91 -0.18 2.52
C ASP A 97 21.75 0.27 1.62
N ARG A 98 20.69 -0.54 1.52
CA ARG A 98 19.53 -0.36 0.61
C ARG A 98 18.18 -0.31 1.33
N VAL A 99 18.10 -0.87 2.53
CA VAL A 99 16.87 -1.02 3.32
C VAL A 99 17.07 -0.37 4.68
N ASP A 100 16.27 0.65 4.96
CA ASP A 100 16.20 1.28 6.27
C ASP A 100 15.36 0.43 7.22
N HIS A 101 15.88 0.17 8.42
CA HIS A 101 15.14 -0.51 9.48
C HIS A 101 14.64 0.50 10.50
N VAL A 102 13.32 0.58 10.64
CA VAL A 102 12.64 1.49 11.55
C VAL A 102 11.80 0.68 12.52
N VAL A 103 12.20 0.68 13.79
CA VAL A 103 11.44 0.05 14.87
C VAL A 103 10.49 1.07 15.48
N ASP A 104 9.23 1.09 15.04
CA ASP A 104 8.18 2.00 15.53
C ASP A 104 6.82 1.30 15.49
N VAL A 105 5.84 1.85 16.20
CA VAL A 105 4.49 1.29 16.27
C VAL A 105 3.45 2.28 15.74
N SER A 106 2.36 1.73 15.20
CA SER A 106 1.23 2.46 14.65
C SER A 106 -0.07 1.75 15.01
N GLU A 107 -1.02 2.48 15.59
CA GLU A 107 -2.39 1.97 15.79
C GLU A 107 -3.15 1.79 14.47
N GLU A 108 -2.62 2.33 13.36
CA GLU A 108 -3.19 2.22 12.02
C GLU A 108 -2.62 1.04 11.22
N LEU A 109 -1.71 0.26 11.81
CA LEU A 109 -1.06 -0.91 11.19
C LEU A 109 -1.33 -2.17 12.00
N ASP A 110 -2.16 -3.06 11.45
CA ASP A 110 -2.60 -4.30 12.11
C ASP A 110 -1.73 -5.52 11.75
N VAL A 111 -0.45 -5.30 11.43
CA VAL A 111 0.53 -6.36 11.14
C VAL A 111 1.82 -6.11 11.91
N PRO A 112 2.54 -7.15 12.35
CA PRO A 112 3.73 -6.96 13.19
C PRO A 112 4.85 -6.18 12.49
N ALA A 113 5.07 -6.40 11.20
CA ALA A 113 6.02 -5.64 10.40
C ALA A 113 5.62 -5.62 8.93
N VAL A 114 6.15 -4.63 8.19
CA VAL A 114 6.02 -4.53 6.73
C VAL A 114 7.35 -4.15 6.09
N LEU A 115 7.68 -4.82 4.99
CA LEU A 115 8.77 -4.44 4.10
C LEU A 115 8.22 -3.66 2.92
N LEU A 116 8.69 -2.43 2.75
CA LEU A 116 8.29 -1.52 1.69
C LEU A 116 9.40 -1.40 0.65
N ARG A 117 8.99 -1.43 -0.62
CA ARG A 117 9.83 -1.03 -1.75
C ARG A 117 10.05 0.49 -1.76
N PRO A 118 11.07 0.99 -2.48
CA PRO A 118 11.29 2.42 -2.70
C PRO A 118 10.08 3.19 -3.25
N ASP A 119 9.18 2.51 -3.95
CA ASP A 119 7.95 3.10 -4.49
C ASP A 119 6.78 3.09 -3.50
N GLY A 120 6.98 2.59 -2.27
CA GLY A 120 5.98 2.51 -1.20
C GLY A 120 5.05 1.30 -1.25
N HIS A 121 5.25 0.34 -2.16
CA HIS A 121 4.46 -0.89 -2.17
C HIS A 121 5.00 -1.92 -1.18
N VAL A 122 4.08 -2.63 -0.53
CA VAL A 122 4.40 -3.70 0.42
C VAL A 122 4.94 -4.91 -0.32
N ALA A 123 6.20 -5.25 -0.08
CA ALA A 123 6.91 -6.42 -0.61
C ALA A 123 6.79 -7.66 0.28
N TRP A 124 6.50 -7.47 1.58
CA TRP A 124 6.31 -8.52 2.57
C TRP A 124 5.61 -7.95 3.82
N ALA A 125 4.88 -8.78 4.56
CA ALA A 125 4.28 -8.42 5.85
C ALA A 125 4.20 -9.66 6.76
N GLY A 126 4.63 -9.54 8.02
CA GLY A 126 4.70 -10.66 8.97
C GLY A 126 5.58 -10.34 10.18
N ASP A 127 5.97 -11.37 10.93
CA ASP A 127 6.89 -11.31 12.08
C ASP A 127 8.02 -12.35 12.04
N ASP A 128 8.06 -13.24 11.05
CA ASP A 128 9.09 -14.26 10.94
C ASP A 128 10.35 -13.75 10.23
N GLN A 129 11.50 -13.90 10.89
CA GLN A 129 12.79 -13.44 10.37
C GLN A 129 13.28 -14.26 9.16
N GLN A 130 13.00 -15.55 9.10
CA GLN A 130 13.44 -16.39 7.98
C GLN A 130 12.61 -16.08 6.73
N ASP A 131 11.30 -15.93 6.90
CA ASP A 131 10.40 -15.51 5.83
C ASP A 131 10.78 -14.12 5.27
N LEU A 132 11.15 -13.17 6.14
CA LEU A 132 11.71 -11.89 5.72
C LEU A 132 13.00 -12.06 4.87
N LEU A 133 13.91 -12.95 5.29
CA LEU A 133 15.16 -13.23 4.57
C LEU A 133 14.94 -13.89 3.21
N ASP A 134 13.85 -14.63 3.03
CA ASP A 134 13.46 -15.19 1.73
C ASP A 134 12.93 -14.11 0.77
N HIS A 135 12.32 -13.04 1.31
CA HIS A 135 11.73 -11.95 0.53
C HIS A 135 12.71 -10.83 0.19
N LEU A 136 13.69 -10.52 1.06
CA LEU A 136 14.68 -9.47 0.85
C LEU A 136 15.45 -9.61 -0.49
N PRO A 137 15.98 -10.80 -0.87
CA PRO A 137 16.72 -10.98 -2.10
C PRO A 137 15.91 -10.70 -3.37
N ARG A 138 14.61 -11.01 -3.34
CA ARG A 138 13.71 -10.85 -4.49
C ARG A 138 13.59 -9.39 -4.92
N TRP A 139 13.61 -8.47 -3.95
CA TRP A 139 13.37 -7.04 -4.19
C TRP A 139 14.63 -6.18 -4.06
N PHE A 140 15.58 -6.59 -3.22
CA PHE A 140 16.75 -5.80 -2.87
C PHE A 140 18.07 -6.45 -3.30
N GLY A 141 18.05 -7.63 -3.94
CA GLY A 141 19.24 -8.34 -4.43
C GLY A 141 20.00 -9.08 -3.33
N ALA A 142 21.19 -9.59 -3.62
CA ALA A 142 21.99 -10.35 -2.66
C ALA A 142 22.42 -9.48 -1.44
N PRO A 143 22.65 -10.10 -0.27
CA PRO A 143 23.19 -9.40 0.88
C PRO A 143 24.61 -8.89 0.58
N ALA A 144 24.88 -7.65 0.98
CA ALA A 144 26.22 -7.11 1.10
C ALA A 144 26.96 -7.81 2.26
N SER A 145 28.26 -8.02 2.07
CA SER A 145 29.16 -8.66 3.04
C SER A 145 29.51 -7.74 4.20
#